data_AF-A0A975HKP3-F1
#
_entry.id   AF-A0A975HKP3-F1
#
_cell.length_a   1.000
_cell.length_b   1.000
_cell.length_c   1.000
_cell.angle_alpha   90.00
_cell.angle_beta   90.00
_cell.angle_gamma   90.00
#
_symmetry.space_group_name_H-M   'P 1'
#
loop_
_entity.id
_entity.type
_entity.pdbx_description
1 polymer ?
#
loop_
_entity_poly.entity_id
_entity_poly.type
_entity_poly.pdbx_seq_one_letter_code
_entity_poly.pdbx_strand_id
1 'polypeptide(L)'
;MKIQYLNTDLILKSPNDLTPIVNAFAHNVIVLHNDKRSGYYYTVFESIDENLRHPNSVITHFAQLVDSLNPDERRLWNECYSKTFDIGYEGGTAHQSYTDEIRADTLVSAAHIGAGIAVTVYPMCKDFLEIIEMQSAS
;
A
#
# COMPACT_ATOMS: atom_id res chain seq x y z
N MET A 1 12.58 8.82 -19.70
CA MET A 1 12.23 8.77 -18.27
C MET A 1 12.79 7.50 -17.64
N LYS A 2 13.24 7.59 -16.39
CA LYS A 2 13.77 6.46 -15.63
C LYS A 2 12.62 5.81 -14.86
N ILE A 3 12.76 4.52 -14.56
CA ILE A 3 11.86 3.83 -13.62
C ILE A 3 12.02 4.47 -12.24
N GLN A 4 10.92 4.72 -11.54
CA GLN A 4 10.93 5.31 -10.20
C GLN A 4 9.85 4.72 -9.31
N TYR A 5 10.15 4.62 -8.02
CA TYR A 5 9.18 4.31 -6.98
C TYR A 5 8.09 5.39 -6.93
N LEU A 6 6.82 4.96 -6.82
CA LEU A 6 5.66 5.83 -6.67
C LEU A 6 5.11 5.77 -5.25
N ASN A 7 4.63 4.60 -4.85
CA ASN A 7 3.92 4.41 -3.59
C ASN A 7 4.01 2.96 -3.10
N THR A 8 3.59 2.73 -1.86
CA THR A 8 3.37 1.40 -1.31
C THR A 8 2.05 1.42 -0.56
N ASP A 9 1.06 0.74 -1.11
CA ASP A 9 -0.28 0.66 -0.52
C ASP A 9 -0.40 -0.59 0.35
N LEU A 10 -1.06 -0.49 1.50
CA LEU A 10 -1.49 -1.64 2.27
C LEU A 10 -2.95 -1.97 1.93
N ILE A 11 -3.15 -3.15 1.33
CA ILE A 11 -4.45 -3.64 0.88
C ILE A 11 -4.92 -4.76 1.81
N LEU A 12 -6.10 -4.58 2.40
CA LEU A 12 -6.75 -5.56 3.26
C LEU A 12 -8.03 -6.09 2.61
N LYS A 13 -8.25 -7.40 2.73
CA LYS A 13 -9.54 -8.04 2.46
C LYS A 13 -9.96 -8.90 3.64
N SER A 14 -11.19 -8.72 4.10
CA SER A 14 -11.69 -9.34 5.32
C SER A 14 -13.16 -9.76 5.19
N PRO A 15 -13.61 -10.84 5.87
CA PRO A 15 -15.05 -11.10 6.01
C PRO A 15 -15.74 -10.10 6.94
N ASN A 16 -14.97 -9.39 7.78
CA ASN A 16 -15.45 -8.52 8.85
C ASN A 16 -15.18 -7.05 8.54
N ASP A 17 -15.97 -6.16 9.14
CA ASP A 17 -15.83 -4.71 9.01
C ASP A 17 -14.46 -4.24 9.53
N LEU A 18 -13.73 -3.50 8.68
CA LEU A 18 -12.37 -3.02 8.95
C LEU A 18 -12.32 -1.62 9.57
N THR A 19 -13.46 -0.99 9.83
CA THR A 19 -13.55 0.32 10.50
C THR A 19 -12.73 0.41 11.80
N PRO A 20 -12.67 -0.63 12.67
CA PRO A 20 -11.79 -0.56 13.85
C PRO A 20 -10.30 -0.40 13.52
N ILE A 21 -9.79 -1.09 12.48
CA ILE A 21 -8.40 -0.94 12.03
C ILE A 21 -8.16 0.44 11.42
N VAL A 22 -9.12 0.93 10.62
CA VAL A 22 -9.08 2.29 10.07
C VAL A 22 -8.94 3.33 11.20
N ASN A 23 -9.75 3.21 12.23
CA ASN A 23 -9.71 4.10 13.39
C ASN A 23 -8.42 3.94 14.20
N ALA A 24 -7.84 2.74 14.28
CA ALA A 24 -6.59 2.50 15.00
C ALA A 24 -5.39 3.12 14.27
N PHE A 25 -5.34 3.04 12.94
CA PHE A 25 -4.28 3.68 12.15
C PHE A 25 -4.42 5.20 12.11
N ALA A 26 -5.64 5.72 12.21
CA ALA A 26 -5.96 7.14 12.43
C ALA A 26 -5.16 8.09 11.53
N HIS A 27 -4.45 9.03 12.15
CA HIS A 27 -3.70 10.13 11.53
C HIS A 27 -2.34 9.71 10.96
N ASN A 28 -2.01 8.41 10.95
CA ASN A 28 -0.77 7.91 10.35
C ASN A 28 -0.95 7.51 8.88
N VAL A 29 -2.19 7.42 8.41
CA VAL A 29 -2.52 6.87 7.08
C VAL A 29 -3.54 7.74 6.36
N ILE A 30 -3.49 7.67 5.04
CA ILE A 30 -4.57 8.09 4.15
C ILE A 30 -5.38 6.84 3.82
N VAL A 31 -6.71 6.93 3.94
CA VAL A 31 -7.62 5.84 3.60
C VAL A 31 -8.14 6.07 2.18
N LEU A 32 -7.55 5.37 1.21
CA LEU A 32 -7.92 5.49 -0.21
C LEU A 32 -9.26 4.81 -0.49
N HIS A 33 -9.50 3.68 0.16
CA HIS A 33 -10.73 2.91 0.06
C HIS A 33 -11.10 2.30 1.41
N ASN A 34 -12.37 2.27 1.74
CA ASN A 34 -12.92 1.51 2.87
C ASN A 34 -14.39 1.17 2.57
N ASP A 35 -14.60 0.10 1.82
CA ASP A 35 -15.91 -0.25 1.29
C ASP A 35 -16.21 -1.74 1.42
N LYS A 36 -17.51 -2.06 1.50
CA LYS A 36 -18.00 -3.42 1.41
C LYS A 36 -18.20 -3.79 -0.05
N ARG A 37 -17.48 -4.81 -0.52
CA ARG A 37 -17.62 -5.40 -1.85
C ARG A 37 -18.44 -6.68 -1.76
N SER A 38 -18.76 -7.28 -2.91
CA SER A 38 -19.58 -8.50 -2.98
C SER A 38 -18.96 -9.65 -2.17
N GLY A 39 -19.42 -9.79 -0.92
CA GLY A 39 -19.02 -10.85 0.01
C GLY A 39 -17.84 -10.54 0.93
N TYR A 40 -17.23 -9.35 0.90
CA TYR A 40 -16.07 -9.02 1.74
C TYR A 40 -15.88 -7.50 1.94
N TYR A 41 -15.11 -7.12 2.95
CA TYR A 41 -14.66 -5.75 3.19
C TYR A 41 -13.30 -5.52 2.55
N TYR A 42 -13.13 -4.38 1.90
CA TYR A 42 -11.95 -3.97 1.17
C TYR A 42 -11.47 -2.62 1.67
N THR A 43 -10.23 -2.56 2.12
CA THR A 43 -9.62 -1.32 2.61
C THR A 43 -8.24 -1.15 2.02
N VAL A 44 -7.91 0.07 1.61
CA VAL A 44 -6.60 0.45 1.06
C VAL A 44 -6.09 1.64 1.84
N PHE A 45 -4.86 1.51 2.32
CA PHE A 45 -4.15 2.55 3.05
C PHE A 45 -2.90 2.97 2.29
N GLU A 46 -2.59 4.25 2.35
CA GLU A 46 -1.29 4.81 2.00
C GLU A 46 -0.73 5.52 3.24
N SER A 47 0.60 5.63 3.36
CA SER A 47 1.18 6.39 4.48
C SER A 47 1.00 7.88 4.25
N ILE A 48 0.72 8.64 5.31
CA ILE A 48 0.68 10.10 5.25
C ILE A 48 2.09 10.75 5.36
N ASP A 49 3.11 9.99 5.76
CA ASP A 49 4.46 10.52 5.96
C ASP A 49 5.22 10.63 4.64
N GLU A 50 5.32 11.86 4.12
CA GLU A 50 6.03 12.21 2.88
C GLU A 50 7.54 11.91 2.89
N ASN A 51 8.12 11.60 4.06
CA ASN A 51 9.52 11.19 4.18
C ASN A 51 9.71 9.70 3.89
N LEU A 52 8.65 8.88 3.90
CA LEU A 52 8.71 7.45 3.60
C LEU A 52 8.71 7.21 2.08
N ARG A 53 9.85 7.51 1.44
CA ARG A 53 10.01 7.46 -0.03
C ARG A 53 10.58 6.14 -0.56
N HIS A 54 10.43 5.05 0.19
CA HIS A 54 10.97 3.75 -0.17
C HIS A 54 10.10 2.62 0.39
N PRO A 55 9.92 1.49 -0.33
CA PRO A 55 9.13 0.37 0.15
C PRO A 55 9.54 -0.15 1.53
N ASN A 56 10.84 -0.34 1.76
CA ASN A 56 11.40 -0.77 3.04
C ASN A 56 10.92 0.08 4.24
N SER A 57 10.91 1.41 4.10
CA SER A 57 10.49 2.31 5.18
C SER A 57 8.98 2.30 5.37
N VAL A 58 8.20 2.25 4.28
CA VAL A 58 6.73 2.19 4.36
C VAL A 58 6.25 0.88 4.99
N ILE A 59 6.77 -0.26 4.55
CA ILE A 59 6.43 -1.58 5.10
C ILE A 59 6.75 -1.65 6.59
N THR A 60 7.93 -1.16 7.00
CA THR A 60 8.33 -1.13 8.41
C THR A 60 7.40 -0.24 9.24
N HIS A 61 7.01 0.92 8.71
CA HIS A 61 6.05 1.81 9.37
C HIS A 61 4.69 1.13 9.59
N PHE A 62 4.12 0.50 8.56
CA PHE A 62 2.86 -0.22 8.73
C PHE A 62 2.98 -1.41 9.69
N ALA A 63 4.10 -2.13 9.70
CA ALA A 63 4.32 -3.21 10.66
C ALA A 63 4.28 -2.70 12.11
N GLN A 64 4.85 -1.53 12.39
CA GLN A 64 4.77 -0.88 13.70
C GLN A 64 3.33 -0.50 14.08
N LEU A 65 2.54 0.01 13.13
CA LEU A 65 1.12 0.29 13.37
C LEU A 65 0.35 -0.98 13.74
N VAL A 66 0.61 -2.09 13.03
CA VAL A 66 -0.03 -3.39 13.32
C VAL A 66 0.38 -3.95 14.69
N ASP A 67 1.62 -3.73 15.10
CA ASP A 67 2.09 -4.13 16.43
C ASP A 67 1.54 -3.24 17.56
N SER A 68 1.04 -2.05 17.24
CA SER A 68 0.36 -1.17 18.19
C SER A 68 -1.14 -1.45 18.37
N LEU A 69 -1.73 -2.32 17.54
CA LEU A 69 -3.13 -2.70 17.64
C LEU A 69 -3.44 -3.35 18.99
N ASN A 70 -4.60 -3.01 19.55
CA ASN A 70 -5.08 -3.67 20.76
C ASN A 70 -5.51 -5.14 20.46
N PRO A 71 -5.79 -5.97 21.48
CA PRO A 71 -6.11 -7.39 21.25
C PRO A 71 -7.31 -7.64 20.33
N ASP A 72 -8.34 -6.79 20.36
CA ASP A 72 -9.53 -6.96 19.51
C ASP A 72 -9.26 -6.56 18.06
N GLU A 73 -8.53 -5.46 17.85
CA GLU A 73 -8.07 -5.01 16.54
C GLU A 73 -7.06 -5.98 15.93
N ARG A 74 -6.15 -6.53 16.74
CA ARG A 74 -5.18 -7.54 16.30
C ARG A 74 -5.88 -8.85 15.93
N ARG A 75 -6.95 -9.23 16.63
CA ARG A 75 -7.79 -10.37 16.23
C ARG A 75 -8.45 -10.09 14.87
N LEU A 76 -9.07 -8.93 14.70
CA LEU A 76 -9.67 -8.52 13.44
C LEU A 76 -8.64 -8.50 12.30
N TRP A 77 -7.43 -8.02 12.57
CA TRP A 77 -6.31 -8.10 11.63
C TRP A 77 -6.07 -9.58 11.26
N ASN A 78 -5.84 -10.46 12.23
CA ASN A 78 -5.55 -11.87 11.95
C ASN A 78 -6.67 -12.60 11.17
N GLU A 79 -7.91 -12.12 11.22
CA GLU A 79 -9.05 -12.64 10.46
C GLU A 79 -9.11 -12.17 9.00
N CYS A 80 -8.36 -11.14 8.61
CA CYS A 80 -8.24 -10.78 7.19
C CYS A 80 -7.60 -11.95 6.42
N TYR A 81 -8.27 -12.45 5.40
CA TYR A 81 -7.73 -13.51 4.55
C TYR A 81 -6.72 -13.01 3.51
N SER A 82 -6.63 -11.69 3.30
CA SER A 82 -5.62 -11.07 2.43
C SER A 82 -5.06 -9.82 3.07
N LYS A 83 -3.73 -9.72 3.02
CA LYS A 83 -2.90 -8.60 3.49
C LYS A 83 -1.76 -8.45 2.51
N THR A 84 -1.74 -7.34 1.78
CA THR A 84 -0.75 -7.18 0.71
C THR A 84 -0.19 -5.77 0.75
N PHE A 85 1.13 -5.65 0.79
CA PHE A 85 1.81 -4.43 0.40
C PHE A 85 1.95 -4.43 -1.12
N ASP A 86 1.30 -3.51 -1.81
CA ASP A 86 1.43 -3.34 -3.26
C ASP A 86 2.38 -2.18 -3.54
N ILE A 87 3.55 -2.50 -4.10
CA ILE A 87 4.60 -1.52 -4.37
C ILE A 87 4.46 -1.02 -5.81
N GLY A 88 4.09 0.25 -5.95
CA GLY A 88 3.95 0.92 -7.23
C GLY A 88 5.28 1.48 -7.74
N TYR A 89 5.59 1.17 -8.99
CA TYR A 89 6.65 1.83 -9.75
C TYR A 89 6.07 2.42 -11.04
N GLU A 90 6.52 3.61 -11.39
CA GLU A 90 6.37 4.13 -12.74
C GLU A 90 7.42 3.48 -13.62
N GLY A 91 7.00 2.93 -14.75
CA GLY A 91 7.90 2.42 -15.77
C GLY A 91 8.82 3.52 -16.32
N GLY A 92 9.80 3.14 -17.13
CA GLY A 92 10.69 4.07 -17.81
C GLY A 92 10.60 3.91 -19.33
N THR A 93 11.04 4.93 -20.07
CA THR A 93 11.25 4.82 -21.52
C THR A 93 12.70 4.50 -21.89
N ALA A 94 13.60 4.43 -20.90
CA ALA A 94 15.00 4.06 -21.10
C ALA A 94 15.14 2.53 -21.11
N HIS A 95 16.03 1.99 -21.97
CA HIS A 95 16.40 0.56 -22.02
C HIS A 95 17.28 0.11 -20.84
N GLN A 96 17.15 0.73 -19.67
CA GLN A 96 17.96 0.42 -18.49
C GLN A 96 17.19 -0.53 -17.58
N SER A 97 17.84 -1.60 -17.13
CA SER A 97 17.38 -2.42 -16.03
C SER A 97 17.32 -1.58 -14.74
N TYR A 98 16.28 -1.78 -13.94
CA TYR A 98 16.12 -1.17 -12.64
C TYR A 98 16.04 -2.27 -11.57
N THR A 99 16.60 -1.99 -10.41
CA THR A 99 16.59 -2.88 -9.26
C THR A 99 16.26 -2.06 -8.03
N ASP A 100 15.20 -2.46 -7.34
CA ASP A 100 14.87 -1.99 -6.00
C ASP A 100 14.93 -3.19 -5.06
N GLU A 101 15.70 -3.07 -3.99
CA GLU A 101 15.94 -4.15 -3.04
C GLU A 101 14.95 -4.03 -1.87
N ILE A 102 14.15 -5.08 -1.69
CA ILE A 102 13.43 -5.29 -0.44
C ILE A 102 14.34 -6.05 0.51
N ARG A 103 14.75 -5.39 1.59
CA ARG A 103 15.73 -5.91 2.52
C ARG A 103 15.16 -7.10 3.30
N ALA A 104 16.06 -7.99 3.73
CA ALA A 104 15.66 -9.18 4.50
C ALA A 104 14.91 -8.84 5.79
N ASP A 105 15.30 -7.77 6.49
CA ASP A 105 14.60 -7.29 7.70
C ASP A 105 13.18 -6.79 7.38
N THR A 106 13.00 -6.09 6.26
CA THR A 106 11.68 -5.69 5.76
C THR A 106 10.82 -6.90 5.40
N LEU A 107 11.38 -7.93 4.76
CA LEU A 107 10.65 -9.17 4.47
C LEU A 107 10.19 -9.86 5.77
N VAL A 108 11.05 -9.88 6.79
CA VAL A 108 10.70 -10.40 8.12
C VAL A 108 9.56 -9.58 8.75
N SER A 109 9.61 -8.25 8.68
CA SER A 109 8.55 -7.37 9.19
C SER A 109 7.20 -7.63 8.50
N ALA A 110 7.19 -7.77 7.17
CA ALA A 110 5.97 -8.11 6.43
C ALA A 110 5.43 -9.49 6.82
N ALA A 111 6.30 -10.50 6.90
CA ALA A 111 5.92 -11.84 7.28
C ALA A 111 5.41 -11.94 8.73
N HIS A 112 6.00 -11.19 9.67
CA HIS A 112 5.59 -11.13 11.08
C HIS A 112 4.13 -10.69 11.26
N ILE A 113 3.66 -9.77 10.42
CA ILE A 113 2.27 -9.33 10.41
C ILE A 113 1.38 -10.14 9.47
N GLY A 114 1.90 -11.20 8.85
CA GLY A 114 1.18 -12.07 7.92
C GLY A 114 0.85 -11.40 6.58
N ALA A 115 1.62 -10.41 6.15
CA ALA A 115 1.42 -9.70 4.89
C ALA A 115 2.31 -10.26 3.78
N GLY A 116 1.73 -10.34 2.57
CA GLY A 116 2.47 -10.57 1.32
C GLY A 116 2.95 -9.26 0.69
N ILE A 117 3.77 -9.38 -0.34
CA ILE A 117 4.26 -8.26 -1.15
C ILE A 117 3.87 -8.51 -2.61
N ALA A 118 3.28 -7.50 -3.23
CA ALA A 118 3.05 -7.40 -4.66
C ALA A 118 3.85 -6.22 -5.22
N VAL A 119 4.15 -6.28 -6.52
CA VAL A 119 4.81 -5.20 -7.25
C VAL A 119 3.97 -4.88 -8.48
N THR A 120 3.58 -3.62 -8.60
CA THR A 120 2.87 -3.10 -9.76
C THR A 120 3.78 -2.14 -10.50
N VAL A 121 4.08 -2.44 -11.77
CA VAL A 121 4.84 -1.55 -12.64
C VAL A 121 3.88 -0.94 -13.65
N TYR A 122 3.57 0.33 -13.47
CA TYR A 122 2.70 1.06 -14.38
C TYR A 122 3.46 1.39 -15.67
N PRO A 123 2.85 1.19 -16.86
CA PRO A 123 3.48 1.61 -18.09
C PRO A 123 3.65 3.13 -18.10
N MET A 124 4.70 3.61 -18.77
CA MET A 124 4.79 5.01 -19.19
C MET A 124 3.71 5.25 -20.26
N CYS A 125 2.48 5.50 -19.84
CA CYS A 125 1.41 5.90 -20.72
C CYS A 125 1.57 7.40 -21.01
N LYS A 126 1.80 7.76 -22.28
CA LYS A 126 1.77 9.17 -22.72
C LYS A 126 0.41 9.83 -22.45
N ASP A 127 -0.65 9.04 -22.27
CA ASP A 127 -2.04 9.53 -22.19
C ASP A 127 -2.41 10.07 -20.80
N PHE A 128 -1.63 9.80 -19.74
CA PHE A 128 -1.89 10.39 -18.42
C PHE A 128 -1.71 11.91 -18.40
N LEU A 129 -0.84 12.46 -19.27
CA LEU A 129 -0.69 13.91 -19.45
C LEU A 129 -1.84 14.50 -20.28
N GLU A 130 -2.33 13.78 -21.30
CA GLU A 130 -3.49 14.23 -22.09
C GLU A 130 -4.78 14.25 -21.25
N ILE A 131 -4.95 13.31 -20.31
CA ILE A 131 -6.11 13.27 -19.40
C ILE A 131 -6.09 14.46 -18.41
N ILE A 132 -4.93 14.85 -17.90
CA ILE A 132 -4.80 16.00 -17.00
C ILE A 132 -5.07 17.30 -17.77
N GLU A 133 -4.51 17.47 -18.97
CA GLU A 133 -4.75 18.67 -19.79
C GLU A 133 -6.23 18.80 -20.20
N MET A 134 -6.91 17.70 -20.50
CA MET A 134 -8.34 17.69 -20.84
C MET A 134 -9.26 18.05 -19.66
N GLN A 135 -8.88 17.78 -18.40
CA GLN A 135 -9.68 18.12 -17.23
C GLN A 135 -9.46 19.57 -16.73
N SER A 136 -8.31 20.18 -17.06
CA SER A 136 -8.06 21.60 -16.78
C SER A 136 -8.62 22.57 -17.84
N ALA A 137 -9.20 22.06 -18.92
CA ALA A 137 -9.75 22.84 -20.04
C ALA A 137 -11.29 22.95 -20.03
N SER A 138 -11.95 22.53 -18.95
CA SER A 138 -13.40 22.55 -18.75
C SER A 138 -13.84 23.42 -17.58
#